data_AF-A0A5K0VDW5-F1
#
_entry.id   AF-A0A5K0VDW5-F1
#
_cell.length_a   1.000
_cell.length_b   1.000
_cell.length_c   1.000
_cell.angle_alpha   90.00
_cell.angle_beta   90.00
_cell.angle_gamma   90.00
#
_symmetry.space_group_name_H-M   'P 1'
#
loop_
_entity.id
_entity.type
_entity.pdbx_description
1 polymer ?
#
loop_
_entity_poly.entity_id
_entity_poly.type
_entity_poly.pdbx_seq_one_letter_code
_entity_poly.pdbx_strand_id
1 'polypeptide(L)' 'VAREAVLKFKPDISITAYHANVKDPEFNVDFFKQFNVVLNGLDNLDARRHVNRLCLAADIPLVESGTTGFLGQ' A
#
# COMPACT_ATOMS: atom_id res chain seq x y z
N VAL A 1 -14.16 7.08 3.58
CA VAL A 1 -13.71 8.35 2.95
C VAL A 1 -13.08 8.17 1.56
N ALA A 2 -11.81 7.77 1.42
CA ALA A 2 -11.15 7.75 0.10
C ALA A 2 -11.87 6.84 -0.93
N ARG A 3 -12.23 5.61 -0.53
CA ARG A 3 -13.03 4.70 -1.35
C ARG A 3 -14.32 5.35 -1.89
N GLU A 4 -15.10 5.99 -1.02
CA GLU A 4 -16.35 6.64 -1.41
C GLU A 4 -16.13 7.78 -2.40
N ALA A 5 -15.06 8.57 -2.20
CA ALA A 5 -14.70 9.64 -3.12
C ALA A 5 -14.36 9.08 -4.51
N VAL A 6 -13.61 7.98 -4.58
CA VAL A 6 -13.26 7.34 -5.85
C VAL A 6 -14.48 6.75 -6.55
N LEU A 7 -15.34 6.03 -5.82
CA LEU A 7 -16.52 5.40 -6.39
C LEU A 7 -17.56 6.39 -6.93
N LYS A 8 -17.55 7.66 -6.47
CA LYS A 8 -18.41 8.71 -7.02
C LYS A 8 -18.09 9.03 -8.49
N PHE A 9 -16.83 8.97 -8.91
CA PHE A 9 -16.42 9.29 -10.28
C PHE A 9 -16.04 8.06 -11.10
N LYS A 10 -15.72 6.93 -10.46
CA LYS A 10 -15.52 5.64 -11.12
C LYS A 10 -16.26 4.52 -10.36
N PRO A 11 -17.55 4.30 -10.65
CA PRO A 11 -18.37 3.34 -9.88
C PRO A 11 -18.04 1.87 -10.19
N ASP A 12 -17.47 1.57 -11.37
CA ASP A 12 -17.30 0.19 -11.85
C ASP A 12 -16.07 -0.54 -11.28
N ILE A 13 -15.24 0.12 -10.48
CA ILE A 13 -14.04 -0.49 -9.91
C ILE A 13 -14.31 -1.09 -8.53
N SER A 14 -13.59 -2.16 -8.21
CA SER A 14 -13.63 -2.78 -6.88
C SER A 14 -12.54 -2.18 -5.99
N ILE A 15 -12.93 -1.68 -4.82
CA ILE A 15 -12.01 -1.16 -3.79
C ILE A 15 -12.38 -1.77 -2.45
N THR A 16 -11.43 -2.50 -1.87
CA THR A 16 -11.47 -2.94 -0.46
C THR A 16 -10.63 -1.99 0.37
N ALA A 17 -11.26 -1.32 1.35
CA ALA A 17 -10.59 -0.38 2.23
C ALA A 17 -10.36 -1.00 3.61
N TYR A 18 -9.13 -0.90 4.10
CA TYR A 18 -8.75 -1.34 5.44
C TYR A 18 -8.46 -0.11 6.30
N HIS A 19 -9.09 -0.03 7.47
CA HIS A 19 -8.77 0.96 8.49
C HIS A 19 -7.98 0.25 9.60
N ALA A 20 -6.69 0.09 9.37
CA ALA A 20 -5.79 -0.66 10.25
C ALA A 20 -4.34 -0.19 10.06
N ASN A 21 -3.43 -0.68 10.89
CA ASN A 21 -1.99 -0.43 10.73
C ASN A 21 -1.40 -1.52 9.84
N VAL A 22 -0.63 -1.15 8.81
CA VAL A 22 -0.01 -2.14 7.90
C VAL A 22 0.95 -3.11 8.62
N LYS A 23 1.36 -2.78 9.84
CA LYS A 23 2.19 -3.64 10.71
C LYS A 23 1.38 -4.65 11.53
N ASP A 24 0.04 -4.61 11.45
CA ASP A 24 -0.81 -5.54 12.17
C ASP A 24 -0.61 -6.96 11.62
N PRO A 25 -0.64 -8.01 12.47
CA PRO A 25 -0.24 -9.38 12.07
C PRO A 25 -1.08 -10.02 10.95
N GLU A 26 -2.27 -9.49 10.69
CA GLU A 26 -3.13 -9.92 9.59
C GLU A 26 -2.54 -9.59 8.21
N PHE A 27 -1.73 -8.53 8.11
CA PHE A 27 -1.05 -8.11 6.87
C PHE A 27 0.31 -8.80 6.73
N ASN A 28 0.29 -10.13 6.76
CA ASN A 28 1.48 -10.96 6.65
C ASN A 28 1.85 -11.27 5.17
N VAL A 29 2.88 -12.09 4.96
CA VAL A 29 3.37 -12.45 3.61
C VAL A 29 2.26 -13.04 2.73
N ASP A 30 1.36 -13.85 3.28
CA ASP A 30 0.30 -14.48 2.50
C ASP A 30 -0.79 -13.47 2.07
N PHE A 31 -1.03 -12.43 2.88
CA PHE A 31 -1.83 -11.29 2.45
C PHE A 31 -1.18 -10.58 1.25
N PHE A 32 0.13 -10.31 1.33
CA PHE A 32 0.84 -9.61 0.26
C PHE A 32 0.91 -10.40 -1.06
N LYS A 33 0.95 -11.74 -1.01
CA LYS A 33 0.90 -12.60 -2.21
C LYS A 33 -0.41 -12.51 -3.01
N GLN A 34 -1.47 -11.93 -2.45
CA GLN A 34 -2.74 -11.75 -3.14
C GLN A 34 -2.68 -10.64 -4.20
N PHE A 35 -1.65 -9.79 -4.17
CA PHE A 35 -1.53 -8.62 -5.04
C PHE A 35 -0.54 -8.87 -6.17
N ASN A 36 -0.81 -8.26 -7.34
CA ASN A 36 0.14 -8.27 -8.46
C ASN A 36 1.23 -7.21 -8.32
N VAL A 37 0.94 -6.11 -7.62
CA VAL A 37 1.84 -4.99 -7.39
C VAL A 37 1.43 -4.27 -6.12
N VAL A 38 2.40 -3.74 -5.39
CA VAL A 38 2.17 -2.88 -4.22
C VAL A 38 2.68 -1.48 -4.52
N LEU A 39 1.86 -0.47 -4.23
CA LEU A 39 2.22 0.95 -4.36
C LEU A 39 2.27 1.56 -2.97
N ASN A 40 3.42 2.12 -2.60
CA ASN A 40 3.62 2.67 -1.28
C ASN A 40 3.62 4.21 -1.31
N GLY A 41 2.81 4.79 -0.43
CA GLY A 41 2.64 6.23 -0.23
C GLY A 41 2.72 6.62 1.25
N LEU A 42 3.43 5.83 2.05
CA LEU A 42 3.59 6.05 3.48
C LEU A 42 4.60 7.17 3.75
N ASP A 43 4.46 7.88 4.87
CA ASP A 43 5.31 9.00 5.28
C ASP A 43 6.42 8.61 6.27
N ASN A 44 6.38 7.39 6.81
CA ASN A 44 7.26 6.95 7.88
C ASN A 44 8.19 5.82 7.44
N LEU A 45 9.47 5.99 7.77
CA LEU A 45 10.53 5.07 7.34
C LEU A 45 10.36 3.65 7.90
N ASP A 46 9.81 3.53 9.11
CA ASP A 46 9.60 2.23 9.76
C ASP A 46 8.58 1.36 9.00
N ALA A 47 7.40 1.90 8.68
CA ALA A 47 6.40 1.17 7.91
C ALA A 47 6.84 0.92 6.47
N ARG A 48 7.56 1.86 5.83
CA ARG A 48 8.17 1.63 4.51
C ARG A 48 9.09 0.40 4.52
N ARG A 49 9.98 0.31 5.51
CA ARG A 49 10.88 -0.85 5.68
C ARG A 49 10.12 -2.15 5.95
N HIS A 50 9.03 -2.08 6.72
CA HIS A 50 8.18 -3.23 6.98
C HIS A 50 7.53 -3.77 5.69
N VAL A 51 6.86 -2.89 4.93
CA VAL A 51 6.23 -3.24 3.65
C VAL A 51 7.25 -3.77 2.65
N ASN A 52 8.43 -3.16 2.54
CA ASN A 52 9.50 -3.62 1.67
C ASN A 52 9.94 -5.05 1.99
N ARG A 53 10.11 -5.40 3.27
CA ARG A 53 10.46 -6.77 3.67
C ARG A 53 9.37 -7.77 3.31
N LEU A 54 8.10 -7.41 3.47
CA LEU A 54 6.98 -8.26 3.12
C LEU A 54 6.88 -8.48 1.61
N CYS A 55 7.06 -7.42 0.80
CA CYS A 55 7.05 -7.54 -0.66
C CYS A 55 8.20 -8.40 -1.18
N LEU A 56 9.40 -8.25 -0.60
CA LEU A 56 10.55 -9.13 -0.91
C LEU A 56 10.27 -10.59 -0.53
N ALA A 57 9.66 -10.84 0.65
CA ALA A 57 9.32 -12.19 1.08
C ALA A 57 8.17 -12.82 0.28
N ALA A 58 7.27 -11.99 -0.25
CA ALA A 58 6.15 -12.41 -1.09
C ALA A 58 6.51 -12.54 -2.57
N ASP A 59 7.71 -12.10 -2.98
CA ASP A 59 8.14 -11.95 -4.38
C ASP A 59 7.18 -11.10 -5.22
N ILE A 60 6.71 -9.99 -4.63
CA ILE A 60 5.77 -9.05 -5.28
C ILE A 60 6.49 -7.73 -5.58
N PRO A 61 6.34 -7.20 -6.82
CA PRO A 61 6.87 -5.89 -7.17
C PRO A 61 6.31 -4.78 -6.28
N LEU A 62 7.21 -3.94 -5.76
CA LEU A 62 6.90 -2.78 -4.94
C LEU A 62 7.35 -1.51 -5.65
N VAL A 63 6.44 -0.55 -5.82
CA VAL A 63 6.75 0.81 -6.25
C VAL A 63 6.74 1.71 -5.02
N GLU A 64 7.89 2.29 -4.72
CA GLU A 64 8.05 3.24 -3.63
C GLU A 64 7.97 4.67 -4.13
N SER A 65 7.38 5.55 -3.32
CA SER A 65 7.33 6.98 -3.62
C SER A 65 7.53 7.82 -2.36
N GLY A 66 8.07 9.02 -2.51
CA GLY A 66 8.19 9.99 -1.44
C GLY A 66 8.35 11.41 -1.95
N THR A 67 7.79 12.37 -1.23
CA THR A 67 7.88 13.79 -1.55
C THR A 67 8.33 14.60 -0.34
N THR A 68 9.08 15.67 -0.60
CA THR A 68 9.49 16.67 0.39
C THR A 68 9.50 18.04 -0.29
N GLY A 69 8.47 18.85 -0.03
CA GLY A 69 8.32 20.17 -0.67
C GLY A 69 8.21 20.04 -2.19
N PHE A 70 9.13 20.67 -2.93
CA PHE A 70 9.20 20.62 -4.39
C PHE A 70 9.95 19.40 -4.94
N LEU A 71 10.53 18.57 -4.08
CA LEU A 71 11.30 17.39 -4.47
C LEU A 71 10.47 16.13 -4.28
N GLY A 72 10.67 15.15 -5.16
CA GLY A 72 10.03 13.84 -5.05
C GLY A 72 10.77 12.81 -5.88
N GLN A 73 10.53 11.54 -5.54
CA GLN A 73 11.05 10.36 -6.23
C GLN A 73 10.09 9.19 -6.06
#